data_AF-A0A7J4QID5-F1
#
_entry.id   AF-A0A7J4QID5-F1
#
_cell.length_a   1.000
_cell.length_b   1.000
_cell.length_c   1.000
_cell.angle_alpha   90.00
_cell.angle_beta   90.00
_cell.angle_gamma   90.00
#
_symmetry.space_group_name_H-M   'P 1'
#
loop_
_entity.id
_entity.type
_entity.pdbx_description
1 polymer ?
#
loop_
_entity_poly.entity_id
_entity_poly.type
_entity_poly.pdbx_seq_one_letter_code
_entity_poly.pdbx_strand_id
1 'polypeptide(L)'
;MAFVRVKSIKKNGQEYRYAYLVSSRWKKRNRRGGRGSRQKVMGYLGRVLTPERVYDFDLFEQVGIDNADQYLSTHSRKDVLDDLVGIALLNHGFSEEGGSRFAFQNLIFDFFDYRFYWQQGLDDKGRPIAGKEVKVAVAMHEGFLCHDTLKKVWKGKFLGTEREVGLELAKAFVLSGLAVPQEIFVGYFEKVVA
;
A
#
# COMPACT_ATOMS: atom_id res chain seq x y z
N MET A 1 8.98 8.84 -13.75
CA MET A 1 8.62 8.47 -12.37
C MET A 1 7.17 7.99 -12.36
N ALA A 2 6.85 6.95 -11.57
CA ALA A 2 5.46 6.51 -11.38
C ALA A 2 4.89 7.11 -10.10
N PHE A 3 3.61 7.49 -10.11
CA PHE A 3 2.86 8.01 -8.96
C PHE A 3 1.39 7.62 -9.10
N VAL A 4 0.62 7.73 -8.01
CA VAL A 4 -0.82 7.46 -8.02
C VAL A 4 -1.59 8.75 -8.34
N ARG A 5 -2.48 8.68 -9.32
CA ARG A 5 -3.42 9.75 -9.66
C ARG A 5 -4.83 9.32 -9.28
N VAL A 6 -5.54 10.19 -8.56
CA VAL A 6 -6.97 10.01 -8.28
C VAL A 6 -7.80 10.75 -9.34
N LYS A 7 -8.85 10.09 -9.83
CA LYS A 7 -9.86 10.67 -10.72
C LYS A 7 -11.22 10.58 -10.05
N SER A 8 -11.90 11.72 -9.95
CA SER A 8 -13.31 11.78 -9.56
C SER A 8 -14.23 11.57 -10.75
N ILE A 9 -15.29 10.81 -10.56
CA ILE A 9 -16.34 10.54 -11.54
C ILE A 9 -17.69 10.70 -10.83
N LYS A 10 -18.55 11.59 -11.34
CA LYS A 10 -19.92 11.74 -10.83
C LYS A 10 -20.86 10.84 -11.62
N LYS A 11 -21.66 10.03 -10.93
CA LYS A 11 -22.70 9.18 -11.52
C LYS A 11 -23.94 9.25 -10.65
N ASN A 12 -25.08 9.58 -11.24
CA ASN A 12 -26.37 9.71 -10.54
C ASN A 12 -26.31 10.62 -9.30
N GLY A 13 -25.63 11.76 -9.41
CA GLY A 13 -25.45 12.71 -8.30
C GLY A 13 -24.41 12.31 -7.25
N GLN A 14 -23.93 11.06 -7.25
CA GLN A 14 -22.89 10.59 -6.33
C GLN A 14 -21.49 10.69 -6.95
N GLU A 15 -20.51 11.12 -6.16
CA GLU A 15 -19.11 11.18 -6.58
C GLU A 15 -18.34 9.92 -6.17
N TYR A 16 -17.62 9.35 -7.13
CA TYR A 16 -16.77 8.18 -6.96
C TYR A 16 -15.34 8.56 -7.29
N ARG A 17 -14.39 8.14 -6.44
CA ARG A 17 -12.96 8.37 -6.64
C ARG A 17 -12.27 7.07 -7.03
N TYR A 18 -11.37 7.15 -8.00
CA TYR A 18 -10.65 6.01 -8.56
C TYR A 18 -9.16 6.29 -8.66
N ALA A 19 -8.33 5.34 -8.23
CA ALA A 19 -6.88 5.45 -8.24
C ALA A 19 -6.27 4.74 -9.46
N TYR A 20 -5.32 5.44 -10.09
CA TYR A 20 -4.57 4.95 -11.24
C TYR A 20 -3.09 5.13 -11.01
N LEU A 21 -2.31 4.08 -11.29
CA LEU A 21 -0.87 4.20 -11.38
C LEU A 21 -0.53 4.87 -12.71
N VAL A 22 0.17 5.99 -12.67
CA VAL A 22 0.56 6.77 -13.84
C VAL A 22 2.05 7.00 -13.87
N SER A 23 2.64 7.03 -15.05
CA SER A 23 4.04 7.43 -15.25
C SER A 23 4.11 8.74 -16.01
N SER A 24 4.97 9.65 -15.55
CA SER A 24 5.30 10.88 -16.27
C SER A 24 6.57 10.70 -17.09
N ARG A 25 6.54 11.17 -18.34
CA ARG A 25 7.72 11.39 -19.17
C ARG A 25 7.80 12.87 -19.54
N TRP A 26 8.91 13.49 -19.14
CA TRP A 26 9.24 14.85 -19.54
C TRP A 26 9.90 14.81 -20.92
N LYS A 27 9.45 15.67 -21.84
CA LYS A 27 10.13 15.94 -23.11
C LYS A 27 10.64 17.36 -23.09
N LYS A 28 11.88 17.58 -23.53
CA LYS A 28 12.47 18.91 -23.63
C LYS A 28 11.59 19.77 -24.54
N ARG A 29 11.29 21.00 -24.10
CA ARG A 29 10.51 21.94 -24.89
C ARG A 29 11.37 22.44 -26.05
N ASN A 30 11.01 22.08 -27.27
CA ASN A 30 11.73 22.55 -28.47
C ASN A 30 11.37 24.02 -28.74
N ARG A 31 12.26 24.77 -29.41
CA ARG A 31 12.09 26.20 -29.79
C ARG A 31 10.74 26.55 -30.45
N ARG A 32 10.07 25.57 -31.07
CA ARG A 32 8.74 25.71 -31.70
C ARG A 32 7.56 25.38 -30.76
N GLY A 33 7.75 25.41 -29.44
CA GLY A 33 6.69 25.10 -28.48
C GLY A 33 6.40 23.61 -28.33
N GLY A 34 7.45 22.77 -28.26
CA GLY A 34 7.30 21.32 -28.13
C GLY A 34 6.34 20.88 -27.02
N ARG A 35 5.56 19.83 -27.28
CA ARG A 35 4.50 19.30 -26.40
C ARG A 35 5.05 18.98 -25.01
N GLY A 36 4.37 19.47 -23.96
CA GLY A 36 4.74 19.36 -22.55
C GLY A 36 4.77 17.91 -22.01
N SER A 37 4.82 17.78 -20.68
CA SER A 37 4.86 16.48 -20.02
C SER A 37 3.69 15.59 -20.47
N ARG A 38 3.97 14.32 -20.78
CA ARG A 38 2.95 13.34 -21.10
C ARG A 38 2.86 12.33 -19.97
N GLN A 39 1.64 12.04 -19.54
CA GLN A 39 1.33 10.99 -18.59
C GLN A 39 0.84 9.75 -19.33
N LYS A 40 1.33 8.57 -18.93
CA LYS A 40 0.83 7.28 -19.40
C LYS A 40 0.21 6.57 -18.21
N VAL A 41 -1.05 6.13 -18.34
CA VAL A 41 -1.67 5.22 -17.37
C VAL A 41 -0.98 3.87 -17.44
N MET A 42 -0.44 3.43 -16.32
CA MET A 42 0.28 2.16 -16.16
C MET A 42 -0.65 1.07 -15.63
N GLY A 43 -1.64 1.43 -14.80
CA GLY A 43 -2.59 0.48 -14.24
C GLY A 43 -3.73 1.14 -13.48
N TYR A 44 -4.83 0.41 -13.34
CA TYR A 44 -5.95 0.76 -12.46
C TYR A 44 -5.78 0.06 -11.11
N LEU A 45 -5.71 0.84 -10.03
CA LEU A 45 -5.44 0.38 -8.67
C LEU A 45 -6.73 0.08 -7.90
N GLY A 46 -7.83 0.77 -8.21
CA GLY A 46 -9.11 0.50 -7.57
C GLY A 46 -9.98 1.72 -7.30
N ARG A 47 -11.15 1.47 -6.74
CA ARG A 47 -11.98 2.51 -6.13
C ARG A 47 -11.28 2.99 -4.87
N VAL A 48 -11.22 4.31 -4.69
CA VAL A 48 -10.59 4.92 -3.52
C VAL A 48 -11.57 4.86 -2.35
N LEU A 49 -11.10 4.33 -1.23
CA LEU A 49 -11.71 4.51 0.08
C LEU A 49 -10.84 5.46 0.89
N THR A 50 -11.45 6.26 1.75
CA THR A 50 -10.76 7.25 2.57
C THR A 50 -11.30 7.12 4.00
N PRO A 51 -11.00 5.99 4.68
CA PRO A 51 -11.39 5.84 6.07
C PRO A 51 -10.73 6.94 6.90
N GLU A 52 -11.42 7.39 7.94
CA GLU A 52 -10.84 8.33 8.89
C GLU A 52 -9.83 7.61 9.77
N ARG A 53 -8.80 8.33 10.21
CA ARG A 53 -7.88 7.81 11.21
C ARG A 53 -8.56 7.90 12.57
N VAL A 54 -8.84 6.76 13.18
CA VAL A 54 -9.57 6.62 14.45
C VAL A 54 -8.61 6.44 15.63
N TYR A 55 -7.47 5.77 15.39
CA TYR A 55 -6.47 5.48 16.42
C TYR A 55 -5.07 5.94 15.99
N ASP A 56 -4.17 6.00 16.97
CA ASP A 56 -2.78 6.42 16.80
C ASP A 56 -1.84 5.41 17.48
N PHE A 57 -2.04 4.12 17.17
CA PHE A 57 -1.15 3.05 17.64
C PHE A 57 0.22 3.20 16.98
N ASP A 58 1.26 3.11 17.82
CA ASP A 58 2.65 2.98 17.40
C ASP A 58 3.04 1.51 17.19
N LEU A 59 4.04 1.28 16.32
CA LEU A 59 4.55 -0.07 16.05
C LEU A 59 5.04 -0.78 17.30
N PHE A 60 5.84 -0.09 18.11
CA PHE A 60 6.49 -0.70 19.27
C PHE A 60 5.50 -0.95 20.39
N GLU A 61 4.53 -0.05 20.58
CA GLU A 61 3.43 -0.25 21.53
C GLU A 61 2.59 -1.48 21.17
N GLN A 62 2.26 -1.66 19.88
CA GLN A 62 1.41 -2.75 19.44
C GLN A 62 2.11 -4.12 19.49
N VAL A 63 3.40 -4.15 19.13
CA VAL A 63 4.17 -5.41 19.13
C VAL A 63 4.74 -5.74 20.52
N GLY A 64 4.77 -4.76 21.44
CA GLY A 64 5.26 -4.94 22.80
C GLY A 64 6.78 -5.12 22.86
N ILE A 65 7.52 -4.44 21.98
CA ILE A 65 8.99 -4.50 21.91
C ILE A 65 9.56 -3.09 21.96
N ASP A 66 10.43 -2.83 22.94
CA ASP A 66 10.98 -1.49 23.19
C ASP A 66 12.15 -1.11 22.28
N ASN A 67 12.69 -2.06 21.50
CA ASN A 67 13.89 -1.84 20.68
C ASN A 67 13.74 -2.37 19.25
N ALA A 68 13.97 -1.50 18.27
CA ALA A 68 13.98 -1.80 16.85
C ALA A 68 14.92 -2.96 16.47
N ASP A 69 16.13 -3.02 17.03
CA ASP A 69 17.11 -4.07 16.71
C ASP A 69 16.61 -5.45 17.13
N GLN A 70 16.00 -5.54 18.31
CA GLN A 70 15.41 -6.78 18.82
C GLN A 70 14.25 -7.23 17.92
N TYR A 71 13.36 -6.31 17.56
CA TYR A 71 12.25 -6.57 16.65
C TYR A 71 12.75 -7.07 15.29
N LEU A 72 13.69 -6.35 14.68
CA LEU A 72 14.26 -6.69 13.38
C LEU A 72 15.04 -8.01 13.40
N SER A 73 15.69 -8.38 14.50
CA SER A 73 16.41 -9.66 14.60
C SER A 73 15.48 -10.88 14.67
N THR A 74 14.27 -10.69 15.20
CA THR A 74 13.30 -11.77 15.45
C THR A 74 12.25 -11.90 14.33
N HIS A 75 12.02 -10.83 13.57
CA HIS A 75 10.98 -10.78 12.54
C HIS A 75 11.57 -10.91 11.14
N SER A 76 10.91 -11.69 10.29
CA SER A 76 11.25 -11.75 8.87
C SER A 76 10.84 -10.47 8.15
N ARG A 77 11.38 -10.25 6.95
CA ARG A 77 10.96 -9.12 6.10
C ARG A 77 9.44 -9.10 5.86
N LYS A 78 8.81 -10.27 5.79
CA LYS A 78 7.37 -10.36 5.58
C LYS A 78 6.62 -9.94 6.84
N ASP A 79 7.04 -10.44 8.00
CA ASP A 79 6.39 -10.14 9.28
C ASP A 79 6.43 -8.63 9.56
N VAL A 80 7.57 -7.97 9.31
CA VAL A 80 7.67 -6.51 9.44
C VAL A 80 6.68 -5.76 8.55
N LEU A 81 6.49 -6.21 7.31
CA LEU A 81 5.49 -5.61 6.43
C LEU A 81 4.06 -5.89 6.91
N ASP A 82 3.81 -7.10 7.42
CA ASP A 82 2.51 -7.51 7.90
C ASP A 82 2.09 -6.66 9.11
N ASP A 83 2.99 -6.45 10.06
CA ASP A 83 2.75 -5.61 11.24
C ASP A 83 2.49 -4.15 10.87
N LEU A 84 3.30 -3.57 9.98
CA LEU A 84 3.11 -2.20 9.50
C LEU A 84 1.75 -2.01 8.81
N VAL A 85 1.32 -2.98 8.00
CA VAL A 85 0.01 -2.97 7.35
C VAL A 85 -1.11 -3.16 8.38
N GLY A 86 -0.94 -4.06 9.34
CA GLY A 86 -1.91 -4.33 10.40
C GLY A 86 -2.19 -3.06 11.20
N ILE A 87 -1.14 -2.39 11.65
CA ILE A 87 -1.25 -1.14 12.42
C ILE A 87 -1.86 -0.02 11.58
N ALA A 88 -1.48 0.12 10.31
CA ALA A 88 -2.11 1.08 9.42
C ALA A 88 -3.61 0.83 9.27
N LEU A 89 -4.04 -0.44 9.15
CA LEU A 89 -5.45 -0.83 9.08
C LEU A 89 -6.18 -0.55 10.40
N LEU A 90 -5.61 -0.97 11.55
CA LEU A 90 -6.16 -0.71 12.88
C LEU A 90 -6.39 0.79 13.07
N ASN A 91 -5.38 1.61 12.80
CA ASN A 91 -5.45 3.08 12.93
C ASN A 91 -6.56 3.70 12.08
N HIS A 92 -7.04 3.03 11.03
CA HIS A 92 -8.14 3.49 10.17
C HIS A 92 -9.47 2.73 10.44
N GLY A 93 -9.62 2.15 11.62
CA GLY A 93 -10.87 1.56 12.10
C GLY A 93 -11.18 0.17 11.54
N PHE A 94 -10.22 -0.49 10.91
CA PHE A 94 -10.37 -1.92 10.60
C PHE A 94 -10.28 -2.73 11.90
N SER A 95 -11.00 -3.85 11.96
CA SER A 95 -10.97 -4.78 13.07
C SER A 95 -10.42 -6.14 12.63
N GLU A 96 -9.67 -6.79 13.51
CA GLU A 96 -9.21 -8.16 13.28
C GLU A 96 -10.39 -9.13 13.34
N GLU A 97 -10.53 -9.99 12.33
CA GLU A 97 -11.56 -11.05 12.32
C GLU A 97 -10.97 -12.44 12.60
N GLY A 98 -9.77 -12.47 13.20
CA GLY A 98 -9.02 -13.69 13.46
C GLY A 98 -8.24 -14.20 12.25
N GLY A 99 -7.14 -14.89 12.53
CA GLY A 99 -6.22 -15.37 11.50
C GLY A 99 -5.49 -14.21 10.83
N SER A 100 -5.48 -14.18 9.50
CA SER A 100 -4.70 -13.24 8.68
C SER A 100 -5.58 -12.18 7.99
N ARG A 101 -6.65 -11.72 8.66
CA ARG A 101 -7.68 -10.87 8.04
C ARG A 101 -8.14 -9.71 8.90
N PHE A 102 -8.47 -8.63 8.21
CA PHE A 102 -9.02 -7.40 8.77
C PHE A 102 -10.29 -7.00 8.03
N ALA A 103 -11.31 -6.55 8.75
CA ALA A 103 -12.58 -6.10 8.18
C ALA A 103 -12.83 -4.62 8.47
N PHE A 104 -13.46 -3.95 7.51
CA PHE A 104 -14.01 -2.60 7.64
C PHE A 104 -15.32 -2.52 6.86
N GLN A 105 -16.43 -2.37 7.57
CA GLN A 105 -17.77 -2.49 6.97
C GLN A 105 -17.91 -3.84 6.24
N ASN A 106 -18.25 -3.83 4.95
CA ASN A 106 -18.35 -5.04 4.12
C ASN A 106 -17.05 -5.38 3.38
N LEU A 107 -15.95 -4.69 3.67
CA LEU A 107 -14.66 -4.89 3.01
C LEU A 107 -13.74 -5.72 3.91
N ILE A 108 -13.06 -6.70 3.32
CA ILE A 108 -12.13 -7.60 4.00
C ILE A 108 -10.77 -7.50 3.32
N PHE A 109 -9.72 -7.36 4.10
CA PHE A 109 -8.33 -7.42 3.69
C PHE A 109 -7.73 -8.75 4.13
N ASP A 110 -7.00 -9.42 3.22
CA ASP A 110 -6.33 -10.69 3.49
C ASP A 110 -4.81 -10.57 3.31
N PHE A 111 -4.05 -10.89 4.36
CA PHE A 111 -2.57 -10.85 4.37
C PHE A 111 -1.92 -11.96 3.55
N PHE A 112 -2.65 -13.01 3.18
CA PHE A 112 -2.11 -14.09 2.38
C PHE A 112 -1.68 -13.60 0.98
N ASP A 113 -2.46 -12.69 0.39
CA ASP A 113 -2.25 -12.18 -0.96
C ASP A 113 -2.27 -10.64 -1.07
N TYR A 114 -2.46 -9.94 0.05
CA TYR A 114 -2.60 -8.49 0.15
C TYR A 114 -3.73 -7.95 -0.73
N ARG A 115 -4.88 -8.61 -0.74
CA ARG A 115 -6.05 -8.19 -1.54
C ARG A 115 -7.23 -7.82 -0.67
N PHE A 116 -8.11 -7.05 -1.31
CA PHE A 116 -9.40 -6.68 -0.77
C PHE A 116 -10.52 -7.49 -1.41
N TYR A 117 -11.49 -7.86 -0.59
CA TYR A 117 -12.68 -8.60 -0.96
C TYR A 117 -13.91 -7.93 -0.36
N TRP A 118 -15.03 -7.94 -1.07
CA TRP A 118 -16.30 -7.73 -0.38
C TRP A 118 -16.61 -8.98 0.43
N GLN A 119 -17.33 -8.87 1.53
CA GLN A 119 -17.75 -10.02 2.35
C GLN A 119 -18.50 -11.08 1.53
N GLN A 120 -19.34 -10.66 0.58
CA GLN A 120 -20.02 -11.54 -0.40
C GLN A 120 -19.08 -12.23 -1.42
N GLY A 121 -17.81 -11.83 -1.40
CA GLY A 121 -16.70 -12.38 -2.17
C GLY A 121 -16.03 -13.59 -1.52
N LEU A 122 -16.47 -13.99 -0.31
CA LEU A 122 -15.94 -15.14 0.42
C LEU A 122 -16.91 -16.33 0.39
N ASP A 123 -16.38 -17.55 0.48
CA ASP A 123 -17.17 -18.78 0.67
C ASP A 123 -17.60 -18.99 2.13
N ASP A 124 -18.37 -20.04 2.41
CA ASP A 124 -18.86 -20.35 3.77
C ASP A 124 -17.73 -20.65 4.78
N LYS A 125 -16.50 -20.86 4.30
CA LYS A 125 -15.28 -21.05 5.11
C LYS A 125 -14.44 -19.76 5.18
N GLY A 126 -14.99 -18.65 4.70
CA GLY A 126 -14.33 -17.35 4.63
C GLY A 126 -13.22 -17.24 3.57
N ARG A 127 -13.09 -18.20 2.65
CA ARG A 127 -12.01 -18.18 1.64
C ARG A 127 -12.40 -17.32 0.44
N PRO A 128 -11.47 -16.57 -0.16
CA PRO A 128 -11.73 -15.83 -1.39
C PRO A 128 -12.31 -16.69 -2.51
N ILE A 129 -13.44 -16.27 -3.07
CA ILE A 129 -14.01 -16.88 -4.27
C ILE A 129 -13.27 -16.31 -5.49
N ALA A 130 -12.74 -17.19 -6.33
CA ALA A 130 -12.02 -16.80 -7.55
C ALA A 130 -12.87 -15.86 -8.42
N GLY A 131 -12.27 -14.75 -8.85
CA GLY A 131 -12.94 -13.74 -9.69
C GLY A 131 -13.83 -12.74 -8.94
N LYS A 132 -14.02 -12.88 -7.62
CA LYS A 132 -14.75 -11.90 -6.78
C LYS A 132 -13.82 -10.91 -6.06
N GLU A 133 -12.54 -10.88 -6.41
CA GLU A 133 -11.60 -9.87 -5.93
C GLU A 133 -12.04 -8.45 -6.29
N VAL A 134 -11.79 -7.51 -5.39
CA VAL A 134 -12.18 -6.12 -5.58
C VAL A 134 -10.94 -5.27 -5.63
N LYS A 135 -10.82 -4.47 -6.69
CA LYS A 135 -9.78 -3.44 -6.75
C LYS A 135 -10.19 -2.26 -5.88
N VAL A 136 -9.62 -2.21 -4.68
CA VAL A 136 -9.76 -1.11 -3.73
C VAL A 136 -8.38 -0.53 -3.44
N ALA A 137 -8.33 0.79 -3.35
CA ALA A 137 -7.17 1.54 -2.91
C ALA A 137 -7.57 2.35 -1.68
N VAL A 138 -7.06 1.96 -0.51
CA VAL A 138 -7.35 2.67 0.73
C VAL A 138 -6.36 3.83 0.84
N ALA A 139 -6.84 5.06 0.77
CA ALA A 139 -5.99 6.23 0.93
C ALA A 139 -5.53 6.31 2.40
N MET A 140 -4.22 6.28 2.62
CA MET A 140 -3.59 6.32 3.93
C MET A 140 -2.32 7.18 3.86
N HIS A 141 -2.13 8.07 4.83
CA HIS A 141 -1.03 9.03 4.84
C HIS A 141 -0.87 9.74 3.46
N GLU A 142 0.29 9.61 2.82
CA GLU A 142 0.60 10.21 1.50
C GLU A 142 0.36 9.26 0.31
N GLY A 143 -0.14 8.04 0.57
CA GLY A 143 -0.21 6.97 -0.42
C GLY A 143 -1.52 6.20 -0.42
N PHE A 144 -1.46 4.99 -0.98
CA PHE A 144 -2.62 4.11 -1.14
C PHE A 144 -2.25 2.68 -0.80
N LEU A 145 -2.90 2.12 0.20
CA LEU A 145 -2.77 0.73 0.56
C LEU A 145 -3.64 -0.11 -0.38
N CYS A 146 -2.99 -0.88 -1.25
CA CYS A 146 -3.62 -1.80 -2.18
C CYS A 146 -2.68 -2.92 -2.59
N HIS A 147 -3.22 -3.94 -3.26
CA HIS A 147 -2.45 -5.09 -3.75
C HIS A 147 -1.20 -4.67 -4.54
N ASP A 148 -1.33 -3.76 -5.50
CA ASP A 148 -0.23 -3.36 -6.37
C ASP A 148 0.89 -2.61 -5.62
N THR A 149 0.54 -1.75 -4.65
CA THR A 149 1.53 -0.97 -3.90
C THR A 149 2.22 -1.84 -2.85
N LEU A 150 1.48 -2.68 -2.12
CA LEU A 150 2.05 -3.63 -1.16
C LEU A 150 2.91 -4.70 -1.83
N LYS A 151 2.47 -5.23 -2.98
CA LYS A 151 3.26 -6.17 -3.77
C LYS A 151 4.57 -5.54 -4.25
N LYS A 152 4.60 -4.23 -4.50
CA LYS A 152 5.83 -3.52 -4.85
C LYS A 152 6.80 -3.44 -3.68
N VAL A 153 6.31 -3.25 -2.45
CA VAL A 153 7.14 -3.28 -1.24
C VAL A 153 7.68 -4.70 -1.00
N TRP A 154 6.80 -5.71 -1.01
CA TRP A 154 7.18 -7.10 -0.70
C TRP A 154 8.02 -7.78 -1.78
N LYS A 155 7.57 -7.72 -3.04
CA LYS A 155 8.11 -8.49 -4.18
C LYS A 155 8.81 -7.60 -5.20
N GLY A 156 9.04 -6.33 -4.87
CA GLY A 156 9.78 -5.39 -5.71
C GLY A 156 11.19 -5.92 -5.97
N LYS A 157 11.57 -5.97 -7.24
CA LYS A 157 12.97 -6.15 -7.62
C LYS A 157 13.59 -4.77 -7.72
N PHE A 158 14.37 -4.41 -6.71
CA PHE A 158 15.11 -3.17 -6.65
C PHE A 158 16.51 -3.45 -7.20
N LEU A 159 16.90 -2.78 -8.28
CA LEU A 159 18.17 -3.02 -8.98
C LEU A 159 18.96 -1.73 -9.04
N GLY A 160 20.29 -1.84 -8.91
CA GLY A 160 21.21 -0.71 -8.99
C GLY A 160 22.14 -0.65 -7.79
N THR A 161 22.70 0.52 -7.55
CA THR A 161 23.49 0.83 -6.35
C THR A 161 22.63 0.80 -5.09
N GLU A 162 23.22 0.60 -3.92
CA GLU A 162 22.49 0.64 -2.63
C GLU A 162 21.63 1.91 -2.48
N ARG A 163 22.17 3.05 -2.92
CA ARG A 163 21.47 4.33 -2.92
C ARG A 163 20.22 4.30 -3.82
N GLU A 164 20.30 3.69 -5.00
CA GLU A 164 19.17 3.57 -5.92
C GLU A 164 18.11 2.62 -5.35
N VAL A 165 18.53 1.46 -4.83
CA VAL A 165 17.67 0.48 -4.16
C VAL A 165 16.93 1.13 -3.00
N GLY A 166 17.64 1.82 -2.11
CA GLY A 166 17.05 2.48 -0.95
C GLY A 166 16.04 3.57 -1.35
N LEU A 167 16.37 4.36 -2.38
CA LEU A 167 15.46 5.36 -2.91
C LEU A 167 14.20 4.75 -3.56
N GLU A 168 14.33 3.63 -4.26
CA GLU A 168 13.18 2.93 -4.85
C GLU A 168 12.29 2.26 -3.81
N LEU A 169 12.89 1.68 -2.76
CA LEU A 169 12.18 1.11 -1.63
C LEU A 169 11.42 2.18 -0.83
N ALA A 170 12.07 3.30 -0.51
CA ALA A 170 11.42 4.43 0.16
C ALA A 170 10.21 4.93 -0.64
N LYS A 171 10.35 5.06 -1.97
CA LYS A 171 9.23 5.40 -2.86
C LYS A 171 8.12 4.34 -2.82
N ALA A 172 8.46 3.06 -2.68
CA ALA A 172 7.46 2.00 -2.60
C ALA A 172 6.63 2.12 -1.32
N PHE A 173 7.26 2.37 -0.16
CA PHE A 173 6.57 2.61 1.11
C PHE A 173 5.67 3.85 1.09
N VAL A 174 6.19 4.98 0.57
CA VAL A 174 5.38 6.19 0.42
C VAL A 174 4.17 5.93 -0.49
N LEU A 175 4.36 5.21 -1.60
CA LEU A 175 3.26 4.87 -2.51
C LEU A 175 2.23 3.93 -1.87
N SER A 176 2.64 3.01 -0.99
CA SER A 176 1.72 2.13 -0.26
C SER A 176 0.97 2.84 0.86
N GLY A 177 1.32 4.09 1.18
CA GLY A 177 0.69 4.85 2.25
C GLY A 177 1.03 4.30 3.64
N LEU A 178 2.12 3.54 3.76
CA LEU A 178 2.59 3.02 5.04
C LEU A 178 3.52 4.05 5.68
N ALA A 179 3.22 4.45 6.90
CA ALA A 179 4.16 5.18 7.74
C ALA A 179 5.14 4.17 8.35
N VAL A 180 6.44 4.36 8.13
CA VAL A 180 7.48 3.45 8.62
C VAL A 180 8.48 4.26 9.44
N PRO A 181 8.74 3.89 10.71
CA PRO A 181 9.80 4.49 11.49
C PRO A 181 11.15 4.36 10.80
N GLN A 182 12.03 5.36 10.95
CA GLN A 182 13.31 5.39 10.24
C GLN A 182 14.17 4.15 10.51
N GLU A 183 14.25 3.72 11.76
CA GLU A 183 15.05 2.56 12.19
C GLU A 183 14.53 1.26 11.56
N ILE A 184 13.20 1.10 11.53
CA ILE A 184 12.53 -0.04 10.88
C ILE A 184 12.78 -0.03 9.38
N PHE A 185 12.75 1.15 8.75
CA PHE A 185 13.06 1.26 7.32
C PHE A 185 14.49 0.81 7.01
N VAL A 186 15.47 1.22 7.82
CA VAL A 186 16.88 0.83 7.64
C VAL A 186 17.02 -0.68 7.80
N GLY A 187 16.49 -1.27 8.88
CA GLY A 187 16.56 -2.72 9.07
C GLY A 187 15.78 -3.52 8.02
N TYR A 188 14.66 -3.01 7.53
CA TYR A 188 13.93 -3.62 6.42
C TYR A 188 14.76 -3.58 5.13
N PHE A 189 15.43 -2.46 4.86
CA PHE A 189 16.31 -2.29 3.71
C PHE A 189 17.50 -3.27 3.75
N GLU A 190 18.13 -3.45 4.91
CA GLU A 190 19.19 -4.44 5.08
C GLU A 190 18.71 -5.85 4.74
N LYS A 191 17.49 -6.23 5.14
CA LYS A 191 16.85 -7.51 4.76
C LYS A 191 16.48 -7.61 3.27
N VAL A 192 16.49 -6.51 2.52
CA VAL A 192 16.24 -6.50 1.07
C VAL A 192 17.55 -6.66 0.28
N VAL A 193 18.65 -6.13 0.81
CA VAL A 193 19.97 -6.17 0.15
C VAL A 193 20.78 -7.41 0.54
N ALA A 194 20.54 -7.98 1.73
CA ALA A 194 21.10 -9.26 2.17
C ALA A 194 20.67 -10.43 1.29
#